data_AF-A0A970HWI7-F1
#
_entry.id   AF-A0A970HWI7-F1
#
_cell.length_a   1.000
_cell.length_b   1.000
_cell.length_c   1.000
_cell.angle_alpha   90.00
_cell.angle_beta   90.00
_cell.angle_gamma   90.00
#
_symmetry.space_group_name_H-M   'P 1'
#
loop_
_entity.id
_entity.type
_entity.pdbx_description
1 polymer ?
#
loop_
_entity_poly.entity_id
_entity_poly.type
_entity_poly.pdbx_seq_one_letter_code
_entity_poly.pdbx_strand_id
1 'polypeptide(L)'
;MTYVNTDILNFAGLQSPNEMPRDDWNWDTVVNIAKKTTIVHADGSVSQYGIDRPNQRWITVLNQAGTLPYDRMVFPTESRWNTPEARTAMEWLRSLFVDHKVAAPYGSGEVSNYYFWLGTSAMHLAYGPGMIGGGYEDLGFDWDITVPPLGPANRGSMYTANAVQISAASRNHEAAWEWIKFIAYNEDSLSRFIQLTSRIPALASMQYLYPQLAENPPKSWHLFYETAMDPNIAPPPLDPNINRVEEVIFEGFRQIFSGQQAVDAVLEEVHRRVNGILEEAASSRYAALTTQLQASRDLGSGSIVFQSDRTGSWQIFRYDIATGAVTQLTTLGQNYYPRVSADGKKIVFESTRDGSWAVYTMNIDGSDQRRVTPLDMDVRNGTWSPDGQYIAFHARVPEGGWSIFTIKVDGTELRRLTYSGSATDAWVSWSPDGKTLVYSSNRAPHGPDYKTYIINVDGTGERQLFNHPRRSQRPVWSPDGKSIVVGSNRDGQWDIYIDRLDGTSIRVTNDARTDLEPAWSPDGTKIVFSGHLGGGDVGIWVVNADGTGLRRLDVGPGQNQHPSWAP
;
A
#
# COMPACT_ATOMS: atom_id res chain seq x y z
N MET A 1 26.94 12.97 -11.06
CA MET A 1 28.36 13.32 -10.79
C MET A 1 29.24 12.60 -11.78
N THR A 2 30.47 13.08 -11.97
CA THR A 2 31.52 12.33 -12.67
C THR A 2 32.67 12.09 -11.69
N TYR A 3 33.04 10.84 -11.47
CA TYR A 3 34.25 10.47 -10.73
C TYR A 3 35.43 10.48 -11.70
N VAL A 4 36.57 10.97 -11.26
CA VAL A 4 37.79 11.09 -12.07
C VAL A 4 38.96 10.43 -11.35
N ASN A 5 39.71 9.59 -12.07
CA ASN A 5 40.97 9.05 -11.61
C ASN A 5 42.07 10.05 -11.97
N THR A 6 42.56 10.78 -10.98
CA THR A 6 43.51 11.88 -11.22
C THR A 6 44.88 11.37 -11.60
N ASP A 7 45.27 10.16 -11.20
CA ASP A 7 46.54 9.57 -11.60
C ASP A 7 46.58 9.30 -13.11
N ILE A 8 45.50 8.74 -13.66
CA ILE A 8 45.39 8.52 -15.12
C ILE A 8 45.40 9.84 -15.87
N LEU A 9 44.69 10.86 -15.39
CA LEU A 9 44.67 12.17 -16.03
C LEU A 9 46.06 12.83 -16.01
N ASN A 10 46.74 12.79 -14.86
CA ASN A 10 48.09 13.32 -14.69
C ASN A 10 49.10 12.60 -15.59
N PHE A 11 49.04 11.27 -15.66
CA PHE A 11 49.90 10.47 -16.53
C PHE A 11 49.69 10.81 -18.02
N ALA A 12 48.45 11.12 -18.40
CA ALA A 12 48.11 11.57 -19.75
C ALA A 12 48.41 13.06 -20.02
N GLY A 13 48.92 13.80 -19.03
CA GLY A 13 49.17 15.25 -19.12
C GLY A 13 47.90 16.08 -19.28
N LEU A 14 46.79 15.62 -18.69
CA LEU A 14 45.47 16.25 -18.76
C LEU A 14 45.14 16.95 -17.46
N GLN A 15 44.56 18.14 -17.58
CA GLN A 15 44.02 18.88 -16.44
C GLN A 15 42.79 18.15 -15.87
N SER A 16 42.58 18.23 -14.56
CA SER A 16 41.37 17.70 -13.92
C SER A 16 40.15 18.53 -14.32
N PRO A 17 38.98 17.90 -14.61
CA PRO A 17 37.75 18.63 -14.91
C PRO A 17 37.32 19.66 -13.86
N ASN A 18 37.69 19.46 -12.58
CA ASN A 18 37.39 20.43 -11.51
C ASN A 18 38.14 21.76 -11.63
N GLU A 19 39.22 21.78 -12.40
CA GLU A 19 40.07 22.95 -12.58
C GLU A 19 39.74 23.68 -13.90
N MET A 20 38.84 23.12 -14.71
CA MET A 20 38.39 23.69 -15.97
C MET A 20 37.29 24.74 -15.72
N PRO A 21 37.21 25.80 -16.55
CA PRO A 21 36.01 26.62 -16.62
C PRO A 21 34.77 25.75 -16.89
N ARG A 22 33.64 26.08 -16.26
CA ARG A 22 32.43 25.24 -16.31
C ARG A 22 31.94 24.98 -17.75
N ASP A 23 32.04 25.98 -18.62
CA ASP A 23 31.62 25.90 -20.03
C ASP A 23 32.53 24.99 -20.88
N ASP A 24 33.79 24.81 -20.46
CA ASP A 24 34.74 23.91 -21.11
C ASP A 24 34.51 22.44 -20.72
N TRP A 25 33.84 22.19 -19.58
CA TRP A 25 33.47 20.84 -19.15
C TRP A 25 32.15 20.37 -19.81
N ASN A 26 32.25 19.95 -21.06
CA ASN A 26 31.14 19.52 -21.91
C ASN A 26 31.37 18.13 -22.57
N TRP A 27 30.38 17.64 -23.29
CA TRP A 27 30.39 16.34 -23.97
C TRP A 27 31.59 16.12 -24.92
N ASP A 28 32.04 17.14 -25.63
CA ASP A 28 33.19 17.03 -26.54
C ASP A 28 34.50 16.90 -25.77
N THR A 29 34.65 17.69 -24.70
CA THR A 29 35.79 17.58 -23.78
C THR A 29 35.85 16.19 -23.13
N VAL A 30 34.71 15.63 -22.71
CA VAL A 30 34.61 14.26 -22.19
C VAL A 30 35.15 13.24 -23.20
N VAL A 31 34.69 13.32 -24.46
CA VAL A 31 35.14 12.41 -25.53
C VAL A 31 36.65 12.56 -25.77
N ASN A 32 37.17 13.79 -25.78
CA ASN A 32 38.58 14.07 -26.03
C ASN A 32 39.48 13.54 -24.92
N ILE A 33 39.11 13.73 -23.64
CA ILE A 33 39.81 13.12 -22.51
C ILE A 33 39.77 11.60 -22.65
N ALA A 34 38.59 11.04 -22.88
CA ALA A 34 38.40 9.59 -22.95
C ALA A 34 39.25 8.93 -24.05
N LYS A 35 39.38 9.57 -25.22
CA LYS A 35 40.26 9.08 -26.30
C LYS A 35 41.72 9.06 -25.89
N LYS A 36 42.20 10.08 -25.19
CA LYS A 36 43.60 10.18 -24.74
C LYS A 36 43.94 9.22 -23.62
N THR A 37 42.95 8.84 -22.81
CA THR A 37 43.14 7.94 -21.67
C THR A 37 42.71 6.50 -21.97
N THR A 38 42.23 6.17 -23.17
CA THR A 38 41.93 4.79 -23.55
C THR A 38 43.19 4.14 -24.12
N ILE A 39 43.59 3.00 -23.55
CA ILE A 39 44.77 2.24 -24.00
C ILE A 39 44.30 0.97 -24.69
N VAL A 40 44.47 0.96 -26.01
CA VAL A 40 44.15 -0.19 -26.88
C VAL A 40 45.45 -0.84 -27.34
N HIS A 41 45.57 -2.15 -27.15
CA HIS A 41 46.70 -2.94 -27.60
C HIS A 41 46.57 -3.34 -29.07
N ALA A 42 47.66 -3.81 -29.66
CA ALA A 42 47.71 -4.19 -31.07
C ALA A 42 46.75 -5.33 -31.45
N ASP A 43 46.36 -6.19 -30.48
CA ASP A 43 45.38 -7.26 -30.65
C ASP A 43 43.92 -6.80 -30.49
N GLY A 44 43.70 -5.50 -30.26
CA GLY A 44 42.39 -4.91 -30.04
C GLY A 44 41.86 -5.06 -28.62
N SER A 45 42.62 -5.69 -27.71
CA SER A 45 42.27 -5.68 -26.28
C SER A 45 42.48 -4.29 -25.68
N VAL A 46 41.65 -3.95 -24.70
CA VAL A 46 41.71 -2.66 -24.01
C VAL A 46 42.08 -2.91 -22.55
N SER A 47 43.19 -2.35 -22.10
CA SER A 47 43.63 -2.45 -20.70
C SER A 47 43.17 -1.27 -19.84
N GLN A 48 42.84 -0.15 -20.48
CA GLN A 48 42.32 1.03 -19.80
C GLN A 48 41.26 1.71 -20.67
N TYR A 49 40.09 2.00 -20.09
CA TYR A 49 39.02 2.73 -20.76
C TYR A 49 38.99 4.19 -20.33
N GLY A 50 38.72 5.10 -21.25
CA GLY A 50 38.55 6.50 -20.89
C GLY A 50 37.29 6.77 -20.08
N ILE A 51 36.23 6.00 -20.31
CA ILE A 51 34.94 6.14 -19.63
C ILE A 51 34.45 4.77 -19.15
N ASP A 52 34.09 4.69 -17.88
CA ASP A 52 33.34 3.56 -17.33
C ASP A 52 31.85 3.67 -17.72
N ARG A 53 31.14 2.54 -17.73
CA ARG A 53 29.78 2.30 -18.28
C ARG A 53 28.82 3.52 -18.25
N PRO A 54 28.76 4.35 -19.32
CA PRO A 54 27.98 5.59 -19.31
C PRO A 54 26.46 5.37 -19.48
N ASN A 55 26.05 4.16 -19.86
CA ASN A 55 24.66 3.81 -20.15
C ASN A 55 23.73 3.85 -18.91
N GLN A 56 24.24 3.66 -17.68
CA GLN A 56 23.37 3.72 -16.49
C GLN A 56 22.87 5.15 -16.18
N ARG A 57 23.34 6.18 -16.90
CA ARG A 57 22.94 7.58 -16.71
C ARG A 57 22.21 8.18 -17.91
N TRP A 58 21.61 7.32 -18.71
CA TRP A 58 20.88 7.72 -19.92
C TRP A 58 19.85 8.84 -19.66
N ILE A 59 19.16 8.86 -18.52
CA ILE A 59 18.23 9.96 -18.15
C ILE A 59 18.95 11.30 -18.02
N THR A 60 20.12 11.31 -17.38
CA THR A 60 20.93 12.54 -17.23
C THR A 60 21.37 13.05 -18.59
N VAL A 61 21.77 12.16 -19.51
CA VAL A 61 22.16 12.53 -20.87
C VAL A 61 20.98 13.07 -21.68
N LEU A 62 19.79 12.48 -21.55
CA LEU A 62 18.55 13.02 -22.15
C LEU A 62 18.27 14.44 -21.65
N ASN A 63 18.37 14.65 -20.32
CA ASN A 63 18.13 15.95 -19.72
C ASN A 63 19.12 17.00 -20.25
N GLN A 64 20.41 16.66 -20.25
CA GLN A 64 21.50 17.47 -20.81
C GLN A 64 21.30 17.82 -22.30
N ALA A 65 20.63 16.96 -23.07
CA ALA A 65 20.26 17.23 -24.47
C ALA A 65 19.01 18.10 -24.63
N GLY A 66 18.25 18.35 -23.56
CA GLY A 66 17.08 19.22 -23.60
C GLY A 66 15.74 18.50 -23.49
N THR A 67 15.70 17.20 -23.17
CA THR A 67 14.45 16.43 -23.12
C THR A 67 14.34 15.52 -21.90
N LEU A 68 13.13 15.01 -21.68
CA LEU A 68 12.83 13.96 -20.72
C LEU A 68 12.28 12.75 -21.48
N PRO A 69 12.37 11.54 -20.93
CA PRO A 69 11.84 10.35 -21.59
C PRO A 69 10.31 10.34 -21.72
N TYR A 70 9.60 11.21 -20.98
CA TYR A 70 8.14 11.27 -20.94
C TYR A 70 7.61 12.70 -20.86
N ASP A 71 6.31 12.87 -21.11
CA ASP A 71 5.56 14.12 -20.91
C ASP A 71 5.56 14.61 -19.47
N ARG A 72 5.56 13.68 -18.50
CA ARG A 72 5.67 13.97 -17.07
C ARG A 72 6.36 12.82 -16.34
N MET A 73 7.04 13.15 -15.25
CA MET A 73 7.82 12.16 -14.50
C MET A 73 6.99 11.36 -13.47
N VAL A 74 5.78 11.79 -13.11
CA VAL A 74 4.90 11.04 -12.21
C VAL A 74 3.65 10.61 -12.96
N PHE A 75 3.42 9.30 -13.04
CA PHE A 75 2.38 8.68 -13.85
C PHE A 75 2.40 9.14 -15.32
N PRO A 76 3.49 8.90 -16.08
CA PRO A 76 3.60 9.27 -17.49
C PRO A 76 2.36 8.93 -18.31
N THR A 77 2.01 9.79 -19.28
CA THR A 77 0.92 9.49 -20.24
C THR A 77 1.41 9.31 -21.66
N GLU A 78 2.57 9.88 -21.97
CA GLU A 78 3.12 9.84 -23.31
C GLU A 78 4.64 9.70 -23.26
N SER A 79 5.14 8.81 -24.11
CA SER A 79 6.55 8.60 -24.39
C SER A 79 7.13 9.76 -25.19
N ARG A 80 8.36 10.17 -24.89
CA ARG A 80 9.12 11.19 -25.65
C ARG A 80 10.43 10.67 -26.26
N TRP A 81 10.54 9.35 -26.39
CA TRP A 81 11.73 8.69 -26.91
C TRP A 81 12.07 9.00 -28.37
N ASN A 82 11.11 9.47 -29.17
CA ASN A 82 11.32 9.82 -30.59
C ASN A 82 11.71 11.29 -30.84
N THR A 83 11.90 12.08 -29.78
CA THR A 83 12.27 13.51 -29.89
C THR A 83 13.69 13.71 -30.46
N PRO A 84 13.96 14.82 -31.19
CA PRO A 84 15.31 15.13 -31.71
C PRO A 84 16.40 15.17 -30.62
N GLU A 85 16.06 15.68 -29.45
CA GLU A 85 16.95 15.75 -28.29
C GLU A 85 17.26 14.34 -27.75
N ALA A 86 16.28 13.44 -27.75
CA ALA A 86 16.49 12.05 -27.33
C ALA A 86 17.43 11.31 -28.29
N ARG A 87 17.29 11.56 -29.60
CA ARG A 87 18.22 11.05 -30.63
C ARG A 87 19.62 11.58 -30.41
N THR A 88 19.75 12.89 -30.16
CA THR A 88 21.05 13.53 -29.90
C THR A 88 21.76 12.92 -28.70
N ALA A 89 21.04 12.74 -27.58
CA ALA A 89 21.56 12.07 -26.40
C ALA A 89 22.00 10.63 -26.67
N MET A 90 21.19 9.88 -27.41
CA MET A 90 21.43 8.46 -27.66
C MET A 90 22.53 8.21 -28.67
N GLU A 91 22.67 9.06 -29.68
CA GLU A 91 23.83 9.05 -30.57
C GLU A 91 25.12 9.38 -29.84
N TRP A 92 25.10 10.37 -28.93
CA TRP A 92 26.28 10.65 -28.11
C TRP A 92 26.67 9.43 -27.27
N LEU A 93 25.73 8.83 -26.52
CA LEU A 93 26.01 7.63 -25.74
C LEU A 93 26.49 6.46 -26.61
N ARG A 94 25.86 6.23 -27.77
CA ARG A 94 26.26 5.20 -28.74
C ARG A 94 27.69 5.41 -29.21
N SER A 95 28.06 6.65 -29.54
CA SER A 95 29.40 6.96 -30.08
C SER A 95 30.51 6.57 -29.11
N LEU A 96 30.28 6.64 -27.80
CA LEU A 96 31.26 6.24 -26.78
C LEU A 96 31.62 4.74 -26.88
N PHE A 97 30.63 3.89 -27.20
CA PHE A 97 30.81 2.44 -27.35
C PHE A 97 31.26 2.05 -28.77
N VAL A 98 30.62 2.61 -29.79
CA VAL A 98 30.71 2.10 -31.17
C VAL A 98 31.75 2.85 -31.99
N ASP A 99 31.72 4.18 -31.98
CA ASP A 99 32.58 5.02 -32.84
C ASP A 99 33.95 5.24 -32.22
N HIS A 100 33.95 5.67 -30.95
CA HIS A 100 35.15 6.04 -30.23
C HIS A 100 35.76 4.86 -29.49
N LYS A 101 34.94 3.87 -29.10
CA LYS A 101 35.37 2.67 -28.34
C LYS A 101 36.15 3.02 -27.08
N VAL A 102 35.76 4.11 -26.43
CA VAL A 102 36.39 4.65 -25.22
C VAL A 102 35.65 4.23 -23.95
N ALA A 103 34.44 3.67 -24.09
CA ALA A 103 33.63 3.17 -23.00
C ALA A 103 33.84 1.66 -22.77
N ALA A 104 33.82 1.25 -21.50
CA ALA A 104 33.82 -0.16 -21.13
C ALA A 104 32.65 -0.94 -21.80
N PRO A 105 32.80 -2.23 -22.13
CA PRO A 105 31.82 -2.97 -22.93
C PRO A 105 30.44 -3.06 -22.26
N TYR A 106 29.39 -2.83 -23.04
CA TYR A 106 28.01 -2.99 -22.60
C TYR A 106 27.72 -4.46 -22.24
N GLY A 107 27.01 -4.70 -21.12
CA GLY A 107 26.49 -6.04 -20.77
C GLY A 107 27.45 -6.99 -20.05
N SER A 108 28.69 -6.58 -19.75
CA SER A 108 29.44 -7.20 -18.65
C SER A 108 28.60 -6.98 -17.36
N GLY A 109 28.35 -8.02 -16.56
CA GLY A 109 27.30 -8.04 -15.52
C GLY A 109 27.25 -6.82 -14.58
N GLU A 110 26.14 -6.63 -13.86
CA GLU A 110 25.73 -5.48 -13.03
C GLU A 110 26.74 -4.96 -11.96
N VAL A 111 27.98 -5.41 -11.98
CA VAL A 111 29.07 -4.87 -11.19
C VAL A 111 29.67 -3.67 -11.94
N SER A 112 29.05 -2.49 -11.81
CA SER A 112 29.62 -1.17 -12.16
C SER A 112 30.96 -0.87 -11.47
N ASN A 113 31.39 -1.75 -10.56
CA ASN A 113 32.47 -1.54 -9.61
C ASN A 113 33.77 -2.20 -10.07
N TYR A 114 33.98 -2.51 -11.35
CA TYR A 114 35.21 -3.18 -11.77
C TYR A 114 36.19 -2.21 -12.42
N TYR A 115 35.84 -1.48 -13.48
CA TYR A 115 36.88 -0.77 -14.23
C TYR A 115 37.43 0.47 -13.52
N PHE A 116 36.56 1.39 -13.08
CA PHE A 116 37.02 2.53 -12.28
C PHE A 116 37.63 2.06 -10.95
N TRP A 117 36.98 1.13 -10.25
CA TRP A 117 37.46 0.57 -8.98
C TRP A 117 38.86 -0.05 -9.07
N LEU A 118 39.15 -0.79 -10.14
CA LEU A 118 40.46 -1.38 -10.39
C LEU A 118 41.50 -0.37 -10.88
N GLY A 119 41.14 0.91 -11.02
CA GLY A 119 42.03 1.93 -11.57
C GLY A 119 42.29 1.75 -13.07
N THR A 120 41.38 1.09 -13.77
CA THR A 120 41.47 0.83 -15.23
C THR A 120 40.50 1.70 -16.04
N SER A 121 39.94 2.75 -15.41
CA SER A 121 39.21 3.78 -16.14
C SER A 121 39.46 5.18 -15.63
N ALA A 122 39.56 6.14 -16.54
CA ALA A 122 39.84 7.54 -16.22
C ALA A 122 38.64 8.27 -15.61
N MET A 123 37.41 7.93 -16.04
CA MET A 123 36.20 8.64 -15.62
C MET A 123 35.02 7.70 -15.42
N HIS A 124 34.14 7.98 -14.47
CA HIS A 124 32.86 7.29 -14.30
C HIS A 124 31.70 8.27 -14.10
N LEU A 125 30.75 8.28 -15.04
CA LEU A 125 29.52 9.08 -14.97
C LEU A 125 28.51 8.38 -14.02
N ALA A 126 28.41 8.82 -12.76
CA ALA A 126 27.79 8.06 -11.66
C ALA A 126 26.60 8.76 -10.94
N TYR A 127 25.80 7.96 -10.21
CA TYR A 127 24.49 8.35 -9.63
C TYR A 127 24.59 9.34 -8.46
N GLY A 128 25.78 9.48 -7.85
CA GLY A 128 26.00 10.33 -6.68
C GLY A 128 26.97 9.71 -5.67
N PRO A 129 26.98 10.17 -4.41
CA PRO A 129 27.95 9.74 -3.38
C PRO A 129 27.76 8.31 -2.88
N GLY A 130 26.67 7.62 -3.25
CA GLY A 130 26.39 6.25 -2.79
C GLY A 130 27.43 5.20 -3.21
N MET A 131 28.31 5.52 -4.17
CA MET A 131 29.42 4.68 -4.61
C MET A 131 30.62 4.72 -3.66
N ILE A 132 30.74 5.77 -2.82
CA ILE A 132 31.92 5.97 -1.98
C ILE A 132 32.13 4.77 -1.06
N GLY A 133 31.24 4.49 -0.10
CA GLY A 133 31.34 3.24 0.67
C GLY A 133 30.69 2.02 0.05
N GLY A 134 30.35 2.09 -1.24
CA GLY A 134 30.04 0.89 -2.03
C GLY A 134 31.26 0.24 -2.67
N GLY A 135 32.38 0.98 -2.77
CA GLY A 135 33.62 0.46 -3.35
C GLY A 135 34.74 1.47 -3.56
N TYR A 136 34.59 2.78 -3.29
CA TYR A 136 35.63 3.79 -3.55
C TYR A 136 36.40 4.26 -2.32
N GLU A 137 36.26 3.58 -1.18
CA GLU A 137 37.01 3.92 0.05
C GLU A 137 38.52 3.59 -0.10
N ASP A 138 38.86 2.52 -0.84
CA ASP A 138 40.22 1.95 -0.93
C ASP A 138 40.74 1.79 -2.38
N LEU A 139 40.64 2.84 -3.19
CA LEU A 139 40.94 2.75 -4.62
C LEU A 139 42.42 2.53 -4.98
N GLY A 140 43.36 2.76 -4.07
CA GLY A 140 44.80 2.58 -4.34
C GLY A 140 45.37 3.52 -5.41
N PHE A 141 44.59 4.51 -5.85
CA PHE A 141 44.96 5.60 -6.76
C PHE A 141 44.25 6.89 -6.31
N ASP A 142 44.78 8.05 -6.70
CA ASP A 142 44.16 9.33 -6.40
C ASP A 142 42.94 9.58 -7.30
N TRP A 143 41.85 10.06 -6.69
CA TRP A 143 40.61 10.34 -7.38
C TRP A 143 39.89 11.56 -6.79
N ASP A 144 38.98 12.13 -7.59
CA ASP A 144 38.09 13.20 -7.15
C ASP A 144 36.74 13.12 -7.89
N ILE A 145 35.84 14.06 -7.63
CA ILE A 145 34.54 14.17 -8.29
C ILE A 145 34.36 15.53 -8.96
N THR A 146 33.60 15.57 -10.03
CA THR A 146 33.13 16.80 -10.67
C THR A 146 31.62 16.75 -10.93
N VAL A 147 31.04 17.92 -11.18
CA VAL A 147 29.66 18.07 -11.67
C VAL A 147 29.50 17.36 -13.04
N PRO A 148 28.28 16.92 -13.42
CA PRO A 148 28.08 16.33 -14.75
C PRO A 148 28.52 17.27 -15.88
N PRO A 149 29.11 16.76 -16.98
CA PRO A 149 29.49 17.58 -18.12
C PRO A 149 28.26 18.24 -18.76
N LEU A 150 28.40 19.42 -19.33
CA LEU A 150 27.32 20.07 -20.07
C LEU A 150 27.05 19.32 -21.38
N GLY A 151 25.78 19.03 -21.65
CA GLY A 151 25.31 18.63 -22.97
C GLY A 151 24.89 19.83 -23.82
N PRO A 152 24.39 19.60 -25.04
CA PRO A 152 24.13 20.67 -26.01
C PRO A 152 23.06 21.68 -25.59
N ALA A 153 22.16 21.31 -24.67
CA ALA A 153 21.16 22.24 -24.12
C ALA A 153 21.62 22.91 -22.81
N ASN A 154 22.85 22.63 -22.34
CA ASN A 154 23.40 23.09 -21.06
C ASN A 154 22.47 22.85 -19.85
N ARG A 155 21.75 21.71 -19.85
CA ARG A 155 20.80 21.33 -18.79
C ARG A 155 21.41 20.35 -17.79
N GLY A 156 20.77 20.27 -16.62
CA GLY A 156 21.31 19.71 -15.37
C GLY A 156 21.20 18.20 -15.20
N SER A 157 21.23 17.75 -13.94
CA SER A 157 21.38 16.34 -13.57
C SER A 157 20.07 15.61 -13.28
N MET A 158 20.16 14.45 -12.62
CA MET A 158 19.05 13.76 -11.98
C MET A 158 19.29 13.73 -10.47
N TYR A 159 18.24 13.90 -9.68
CA TYR A 159 18.33 13.81 -8.21
C TYR A 159 17.39 12.74 -7.69
N THR A 160 17.91 11.96 -6.75
CA THR A 160 17.13 10.97 -6.00
C THR A 160 17.52 11.09 -4.53
N ALA A 161 16.52 11.13 -3.66
CA ALA A 161 16.72 10.99 -2.23
C ALA A 161 16.41 9.54 -1.84
N ASN A 162 17.41 8.82 -1.34
CA ASN A 162 17.16 7.52 -0.73
C ASN A 162 16.27 7.72 0.50
N ALA A 163 15.18 6.95 0.58
CA ALA A 163 14.22 7.04 1.65
C ALA A 163 13.95 5.66 2.27
N VAL A 164 13.53 5.67 3.53
CA VAL A 164 13.06 4.50 4.25
C VAL A 164 11.55 4.60 4.36
N GLN A 165 10.84 3.53 4.01
CA GLN A 165 9.38 3.47 4.07
C GLN A 165 8.95 2.45 5.10
N ILE A 166 7.89 2.77 5.86
CA ILE A 166 7.21 1.78 6.70
C ILE A 166 6.16 1.10 5.83
N SER A 167 6.23 -0.22 5.71
CA SER A 167 5.18 -0.99 5.04
C SER A 167 3.85 -0.75 5.74
N ALA A 168 2.80 -0.47 4.98
CA ALA A 168 1.44 -0.34 5.50
C ALA A 168 0.94 -1.63 6.21
N ALA A 169 1.54 -2.77 5.88
CA ALA A 169 1.25 -4.06 6.53
C ALA A 169 2.09 -4.31 7.80
N SER A 170 2.99 -3.39 8.18
CA SER A 170 3.83 -3.55 9.36
C SER A 170 2.96 -3.67 10.61
N ARG A 171 3.27 -4.61 11.50
CA ARG A 171 2.59 -4.69 12.81
C ARG A 171 3.25 -3.82 13.87
N ASN A 172 4.40 -3.23 13.56
CA ASN A 172 5.26 -2.53 14.51
C ASN A 172 5.56 -1.10 14.03
N HIS A 173 4.53 -0.33 13.67
CA HIS A 173 4.70 1.02 13.11
C HIS A 173 5.49 1.97 14.03
N GLU A 174 5.20 1.95 15.34
CA GLU A 174 5.90 2.79 16.31
C GLU A 174 7.38 2.41 16.44
N ALA A 175 7.68 1.12 16.60
CA ALA A 175 9.07 0.66 16.67
C ALA A 175 9.82 0.92 15.35
N ALA A 176 9.16 0.76 14.20
CA ALA A 176 9.72 1.11 12.90
C ALA A 176 10.00 2.62 12.80
N TRP A 177 9.13 3.46 13.37
CA TRP A 177 9.34 4.90 13.41
C TRP A 177 10.49 5.30 14.34
N GLU A 178 10.61 4.69 15.52
CA GLU A 178 11.76 4.89 16.40
C GLU A 178 13.06 4.43 15.73
N TRP A 179 13.02 3.33 14.98
CA TRP A 179 14.17 2.89 14.20
C TRP A 179 14.54 3.88 13.09
N ILE A 180 13.56 4.46 12.39
CA ILE A 180 13.80 5.52 11.39
C ILE A 180 14.42 6.76 12.05
N LYS A 181 13.93 7.21 13.21
CA LYS A 181 14.55 8.31 13.96
C LYS A 181 16.00 7.98 14.32
N PHE A 182 16.26 6.75 14.75
CA PHE A 182 17.61 6.28 15.06
C PHE A 182 18.54 6.33 13.85
N ILE A 183 18.13 5.89 12.66
CA ILE A 183 19.01 5.86 11.49
C ILE A 183 19.04 7.17 10.67
N ALA A 184 18.08 8.08 10.85
CA ALA A 184 17.92 9.25 9.98
C ALA A 184 17.97 10.61 10.71
N TYR A 185 17.86 10.64 12.04
CA TYR A 185 17.83 11.88 12.84
C TYR A 185 18.75 11.88 14.06
N ASN A 186 19.14 10.72 14.58
CA ASN A 186 20.09 10.66 15.69
C ASN A 186 21.52 10.94 15.17
N GLU A 187 22.13 12.04 15.61
CA GLU A 187 23.44 12.49 15.13
C GLU A 187 24.58 11.51 15.46
N ASP A 188 24.54 10.81 16.61
CA ASP A 188 25.55 9.81 16.96
C ASP A 188 25.47 8.59 16.02
N SER A 189 24.25 8.11 15.77
CA SER A 189 23.98 7.02 14.84
C SER A 189 24.35 7.39 13.41
N LEU A 190 24.03 8.61 12.99
CA LEU A 190 24.39 9.13 11.67
C LEU A 190 25.90 9.33 11.53
N SER A 191 26.58 9.76 12.60
CA SER A 191 28.04 9.84 12.62
C SER A 191 28.64 8.46 12.40
N ARG A 192 28.12 7.45 13.10
CA ARG A 192 28.55 6.06 12.92
C ARG A 192 28.21 5.53 11.54
N PHE A 193 27.05 5.89 10.98
CA PHE A 193 26.65 5.53 9.62
C PHE A 193 27.61 6.09 8.57
N ILE A 194 28.01 7.36 8.69
CA ILE A 194 29.03 7.97 7.80
C ILE A 194 30.34 7.21 7.91
N GLN A 195 30.84 6.95 9.13
CA GLN A 195 32.09 6.23 9.35
C GLN A 195 32.08 4.80 8.76
N LEU A 196 30.92 4.16 8.73
CA LEU A 196 30.78 2.77 8.26
C LEU A 196 30.53 2.64 6.75
N THR A 197 30.06 3.69 6.10
CA THR A 197 29.54 3.59 4.72
C THR A 197 29.99 4.72 3.80
N SER A 198 30.70 5.72 4.36
CA SER A 198 31.04 6.98 3.70
C SER A 198 29.89 7.61 2.92
N ARG A 199 28.63 7.35 3.32
CA ARG A 199 27.45 7.92 2.69
C ARG A 199 27.07 9.23 3.36
N ILE A 200 26.71 10.18 2.52
CA ILE A 200 26.25 11.50 2.94
C ILE A 200 24.76 11.40 3.38
N PRO A 201 24.42 11.71 4.64
CA PRO A 201 23.05 11.67 5.10
C PRO A 201 22.25 12.91 4.68
N ALA A 202 20.92 12.82 4.75
CA ALA A 202 20.03 13.94 4.44
C ALA A 202 20.03 15.04 5.51
N LEU A 203 20.39 14.71 6.76
CA LEU A 203 20.38 15.66 7.87
C LEU A 203 21.48 16.73 7.68
N ALA A 204 21.06 17.98 7.47
CA ALA A 204 21.97 19.08 7.12
C ALA A 204 23.06 19.35 8.17
N SER A 205 22.79 19.17 9.46
CA SER A 205 23.81 19.32 10.52
C SER A 205 24.97 18.32 10.37
N MET A 206 24.67 17.11 9.89
CA MET A 206 25.65 16.05 9.68
C MET A 206 26.43 16.20 8.38
N GLN A 207 25.87 16.89 7.39
CA GLN A 207 26.49 17.11 6.09
C GLN A 207 27.80 17.91 6.19
N TYR A 208 27.85 18.90 7.10
CA TYR A 208 29.07 19.67 7.36
C TYR A 208 30.19 18.84 8.02
N LEU A 209 29.82 17.82 8.79
CA LEU A 209 30.77 16.95 9.49
C LEU A 209 31.28 15.81 8.61
N TYR A 210 30.64 15.54 7.47
CA TYR A 210 31.01 14.47 6.54
C TYR A 210 32.51 14.33 6.27
N PRO A 211 33.25 15.38 5.85
CA PRO A 211 34.68 15.22 5.53
C PRO A 211 35.56 14.90 6.74
N GLN A 212 35.06 15.06 7.97
CA GLN A 212 35.77 14.70 9.20
C GLN A 212 35.49 13.25 9.63
N LEU A 213 34.34 12.71 9.20
CA LEU A 213 33.82 11.42 9.64
C LEU A 213 34.01 10.32 8.61
N ALA A 214 34.00 10.65 7.32
CA ALA A 214 34.25 9.70 6.25
C ALA A 214 35.74 9.31 6.21
N GLU A 215 36.03 8.06 5.88
CA GLU A 215 37.39 7.53 5.88
C GLU A 215 38.25 8.14 4.77
N ASN A 216 37.69 8.27 3.56
CA ASN A 216 38.39 8.82 2.40
C ASN A 216 37.47 9.71 1.52
N PRO A 217 37.04 10.88 2.04
CA PRO A 217 36.15 11.76 1.28
C PRO A 217 36.90 12.41 0.10
N PRO A 218 36.25 12.57 -1.07
CA PRO A 218 36.87 13.28 -2.18
C PRO A 218 37.13 14.74 -1.81
N LYS A 219 38.20 15.32 -2.34
CA LYS A 219 38.58 16.73 -2.09
C LYS A 219 37.43 17.68 -2.44
N SER A 220 36.73 17.38 -3.53
CA SER A 220 35.61 18.19 -4.04
C SER A 220 34.23 17.69 -3.57
N TRP A 221 34.14 17.10 -2.37
CA TRP A 221 32.87 16.58 -1.81
C TRP A 221 31.69 17.57 -1.84
N HIS A 222 31.96 18.88 -1.71
CA HIS A 222 30.93 19.91 -1.74
C HIS A 222 30.16 19.96 -3.08
N LEU A 223 30.75 19.49 -4.18
CA LEU A 223 30.10 19.45 -5.51
C LEU A 223 28.90 18.50 -5.57
N PHE A 224 28.76 17.58 -4.61
CA PHE A 224 27.53 16.80 -4.46
C PHE A 224 26.31 17.70 -4.21
N TYR A 225 26.47 18.76 -3.41
CA TYR A 225 25.39 19.71 -3.12
C TYR A 225 25.14 20.63 -4.29
N GLU A 226 26.19 21.11 -4.96
CA GLU A 226 26.02 21.93 -6.17
C GLU A 226 25.22 21.19 -7.23
N THR A 227 25.53 19.91 -7.44
CA THR A 227 24.77 19.06 -8.38
C THR A 227 23.34 18.81 -7.92
N ALA A 228 23.08 18.73 -6.61
CA ALA A 228 21.74 18.55 -6.06
C ALA A 228 20.91 19.84 -6.02
N MET A 229 21.55 21.01 -6.07
CA MET A 229 20.91 22.33 -6.10
C MET A 229 20.77 22.92 -7.50
N ASP A 230 21.24 22.22 -8.54
CA ASP A 230 21.07 22.62 -9.93
C ASP A 230 19.56 22.77 -10.27
N PRO A 231 19.11 23.93 -10.76
CA PRO A 231 17.69 24.17 -11.05
C PRO A 231 17.16 23.31 -12.20
N ASN A 232 18.03 22.74 -13.02
CA ASN A 232 17.68 21.94 -14.18
C ASN A 232 17.68 20.43 -13.90
N ILE A 233 17.51 20.02 -12.64
CA ILE A 233 17.42 18.61 -12.25
C ILE A 233 16.08 18.01 -12.67
N ALA A 234 16.12 16.77 -13.16
CA ALA A 234 14.93 15.94 -13.37
C ALA A 234 14.81 14.86 -12.28
N PRO A 235 13.62 14.60 -11.70
CA PRO A 235 13.41 13.42 -10.87
C PRO A 235 13.36 12.14 -11.73
N PRO A 236 13.55 10.95 -11.16
CA PRO A 236 13.31 9.70 -11.88
C PRO A 236 11.81 9.53 -12.19
N PRO A 237 11.46 8.75 -13.25
CA PRO A 237 10.06 8.46 -13.54
C PRO A 237 9.45 7.56 -12.45
N LEU A 238 8.21 7.85 -12.06
CA LEU A 238 7.43 7.08 -11.11
C LEU A 238 6.16 6.56 -11.80
N ASP A 239 6.16 5.26 -12.12
CA ASP A 239 4.98 4.56 -12.63
C ASP A 239 4.92 3.10 -12.11
N PRO A 240 3.73 2.56 -11.77
CA PRO A 240 3.59 1.16 -11.38
C PRO A 240 4.02 0.15 -12.46
N ASN A 241 4.03 0.54 -13.73
CA ASN A 241 4.45 -0.29 -14.86
C ASN A 241 5.91 -0.09 -15.24
N ILE A 242 6.71 0.61 -14.41
CA ILE A 242 8.07 0.99 -14.78
C ILE A 242 8.95 -0.21 -15.17
N ASN A 243 8.77 -1.37 -14.53
CA ASN A 243 9.52 -2.59 -14.87
C ASN A 243 9.27 -3.03 -16.34
N ARG A 244 8.02 -3.01 -16.81
CA ARG A 244 7.66 -3.34 -18.20
C ARG A 244 8.26 -2.33 -19.18
N VAL A 245 8.28 -1.06 -18.79
CA VAL A 245 8.84 0.02 -19.59
C VAL A 245 10.36 -0.09 -19.68
N GLU A 246 11.03 -0.37 -18.56
CA GLU A 246 12.48 -0.56 -18.50
C GLU A 246 12.94 -1.75 -19.34
N GLU A 247 12.19 -2.86 -19.37
CA GLU A 247 12.49 -4.00 -20.26
C GLU A 247 12.60 -3.58 -21.72
N VAL A 248 11.65 -2.77 -22.21
CA VAL A 248 11.64 -2.23 -23.58
C VAL A 248 12.84 -1.32 -23.83
N ILE A 249 13.11 -0.40 -22.89
CA ILE A 249 14.20 0.57 -23.01
C ILE A 249 15.55 -0.13 -23.04
N PHE A 250 15.82 -1.03 -22.09
CA PHE A 250 17.10 -1.72 -21.99
C PHE A 250 17.31 -2.75 -23.10
N GLU A 251 16.23 -3.31 -23.65
CA GLU A 251 16.30 -4.08 -24.90
C GLU A 251 16.76 -3.20 -26.06
N GLY A 252 16.20 -1.99 -26.21
CA GLY A 252 16.64 -1.04 -27.23
C GLY A 252 18.10 -0.62 -27.04
N PHE A 253 18.52 -0.33 -25.81
CA PHE A 253 19.90 0.04 -25.50
C PHE A 253 20.91 -1.03 -25.90
N ARG A 254 20.59 -2.32 -25.69
CA ARG A 254 21.42 -3.43 -26.18
C ARG A 254 21.67 -3.33 -27.68
N GLN A 255 20.63 -3.01 -28.46
CA GLN A 255 20.73 -2.91 -29.92
C GLN A 255 21.50 -1.67 -30.37
N ILE A 256 21.30 -0.53 -29.70
CA ILE A 256 22.01 0.72 -29.97
C ILE A 256 23.50 0.57 -29.65
N PHE A 257 23.84 0.17 -28.42
CA PHE A 257 25.22 0.20 -27.94
C PHE A 257 26.09 -0.95 -28.47
N SER A 258 25.49 -2.01 -29.00
CA SER A 258 26.20 -3.04 -29.78
C SER A 258 26.44 -2.64 -31.24
N GLY A 259 25.82 -1.55 -31.71
CA GLY A 259 25.81 -1.16 -33.11
C GLY A 259 24.97 -2.07 -34.02
N GLN A 260 24.08 -2.90 -33.45
CA GLN A 260 23.20 -3.80 -34.22
C GLN A 260 22.15 -3.05 -35.03
N GLN A 261 21.63 -1.94 -34.52
CA GLN A 261 20.61 -1.12 -35.18
C GLN A 261 20.90 0.38 -35.04
N ALA A 262 20.38 1.18 -35.98
CA ALA A 262 20.48 2.63 -35.92
C ALA A 262 19.65 3.19 -34.76
N VAL A 263 20.15 4.26 -34.11
CA VAL A 263 19.47 4.91 -32.96
C VAL A 263 18.04 5.26 -33.31
N ASP A 264 17.83 5.88 -34.47
CA ASP A 264 16.51 6.34 -34.90
C ASP A 264 15.47 5.23 -34.96
N ALA A 265 15.81 4.09 -35.57
CA ALA A 265 14.89 2.97 -35.70
C ALA A 265 14.53 2.37 -34.33
N VAL A 266 15.52 2.24 -33.44
CA VAL A 266 15.30 1.70 -32.10
C VAL A 266 14.45 2.65 -31.25
N LEU A 267 14.71 3.96 -31.30
CA LEU A 267 13.97 4.93 -30.50
C LEU A 267 12.51 5.07 -30.94
N GLU A 268 12.19 4.93 -32.23
CA GLU A 268 10.80 4.85 -32.69
C GLU A 268 10.08 3.62 -32.13
N GLU A 269 10.76 2.47 -32.14
CA GLU A 269 10.18 1.24 -31.62
C GLU A 269 9.99 1.28 -30.10
N VAL A 270 10.98 1.82 -29.36
CA VAL A 270 10.85 2.10 -27.93
C VAL A 270 9.68 3.05 -27.70
N HIS A 271 9.58 4.16 -28.45
CA HIS A 271 8.50 5.12 -28.30
C HIS A 271 7.12 4.47 -28.44
N ARG A 272 6.92 3.71 -29.52
CA ARG A 272 5.69 3.00 -29.83
C ARG A 272 5.32 1.97 -28.75
N ARG A 273 6.25 1.11 -28.35
CA ARG A 273 6.02 0.07 -27.33
C ARG A 273 5.73 0.66 -25.96
N VAL A 274 6.44 1.72 -25.57
CA VAL A 274 6.21 2.41 -24.31
C VAL A 274 4.83 3.08 -24.29
N ASN A 275 4.42 3.77 -25.36
CA ASN A 275 3.06 4.33 -25.44
C ASN A 275 1.98 3.26 -25.28
N GLY A 276 2.14 2.09 -25.91
CA GLY A 276 1.20 0.98 -25.71
C GLY A 276 1.05 0.54 -24.25
N ILE A 277 2.15 0.49 -23.50
CA ILE A 277 2.11 0.17 -22.05
C ILE A 277 1.38 1.27 -21.27
N LEU A 278 1.63 2.54 -21.59
CA LEU A 278 0.99 3.68 -20.91
C LEU A 278 -0.53 3.74 -21.18
N GLU A 279 -0.97 3.46 -22.40
CA GLU A 279 -2.39 3.43 -22.80
C GLU A 279 -3.18 2.32 -22.09
N GLU A 280 -2.62 1.10 -21.99
CA GLU A 280 -3.20 -0.02 -21.22
C GLU A 280 -3.41 0.37 -19.74
N ALA A 281 -2.41 1.03 -19.15
CA ALA A 281 -2.43 1.45 -17.75
C ALA A 281 -3.48 2.54 -17.47
N ALA A 282 -3.63 3.51 -18.39
CA ALA A 282 -4.65 4.55 -18.29
C ALA A 282 -6.06 3.95 -18.32
N SER A 283 -6.31 3.03 -19.26
CA SER A 283 -7.60 2.33 -19.41
C SER A 283 -7.99 1.55 -18.15
N SER A 284 -7.02 0.92 -17.49
CA SER A 284 -7.23 0.16 -16.25
C SER A 284 -7.61 1.06 -15.06
N ARG A 285 -7.02 2.27 -14.96
CA ARG A 285 -7.38 3.25 -13.91
C ARG A 285 -8.78 3.83 -14.11
N TYR A 286 -9.17 4.10 -15.35
CA TYR A 286 -10.54 4.52 -15.69
C TYR A 286 -11.58 3.42 -15.44
N ALA A 287 -11.24 2.15 -15.70
CA ALA A 287 -12.10 1.02 -15.38
C ALA A 287 -12.38 0.93 -13.88
N ALA A 288 -11.34 1.05 -13.04
CA ALA A 288 -11.48 1.06 -11.58
C ALA A 288 -12.38 2.21 -11.07
N LEU A 289 -12.21 3.42 -11.62
CA LEU A 289 -13.05 4.58 -11.32
C LEU A 289 -14.51 4.39 -11.76
N THR A 290 -14.73 3.75 -12.92
CA THR A 290 -16.07 3.48 -13.45
C THR A 290 -16.80 2.43 -12.60
N THR A 291 -16.09 1.38 -12.17
CA THR A 291 -16.61 0.37 -11.24
C THR A 291 -16.97 0.99 -9.88
N GLN A 292 -16.16 1.91 -9.36
CA GLN A 292 -16.45 2.64 -8.11
C GLN A 292 -17.67 3.59 -8.25
N LEU A 293 -17.80 4.30 -9.36
CA LEU A 293 -18.97 5.14 -9.68
C LEU A 293 -20.26 4.33 -9.83
N GLN A 294 -20.18 3.09 -10.31
CA GLN A 294 -21.33 2.21 -10.43
C GLN A 294 -21.74 1.61 -9.07
N ALA A 295 -20.77 1.25 -8.22
CA ALA A 295 -21.03 0.80 -6.85
C ALA A 295 -21.77 1.87 -6.02
N SER A 296 -21.36 3.15 -6.11
CA SER A 296 -22.01 4.25 -5.38
C SER A 296 -23.40 4.60 -5.88
N ARG A 297 -23.64 4.56 -7.20
CA ARG A 297 -24.98 4.76 -7.78
C ARG A 297 -25.99 3.69 -7.33
N ASP A 298 -25.52 2.45 -7.20
CA ASP A 298 -26.38 1.31 -6.91
C ASP A 298 -26.60 1.08 -5.40
N LEU A 299 -25.60 1.35 -4.55
CA LEU A 299 -25.67 1.15 -3.09
C LEU A 299 -26.10 2.40 -2.32
N GLY A 300 -26.04 3.58 -2.95
CA GLY A 300 -26.27 4.86 -2.29
C GLY A 300 -25.02 5.40 -1.60
N SER A 301 -25.22 6.31 -0.64
CA SER A 301 -24.16 6.83 0.23
C SER A 301 -24.01 5.97 1.49
N GLY A 302 -22.92 6.20 2.23
CA GLY A 302 -22.69 5.60 3.53
C GLY A 302 -21.48 4.68 3.55
N SER A 303 -21.44 3.78 4.53
CA SER A 303 -20.30 2.88 4.68
C SER A 303 -20.69 1.52 5.25
N ILE A 304 -19.84 0.52 5.02
CA ILE A 304 -19.99 -0.81 5.60
C ILE A 304 -18.82 -1.04 6.54
N VAL A 305 -19.12 -1.32 7.80
CA VAL A 305 -18.13 -1.70 8.82
C VAL A 305 -18.09 -3.21 8.91
N PHE A 306 -16.91 -3.80 8.91
CA PHE A 306 -16.73 -5.25 8.92
C PHE A 306 -15.45 -5.63 9.67
N GLN A 307 -15.30 -6.90 10.03
CA GLN A 307 -14.03 -7.41 10.57
C GLN A 307 -13.20 -8.12 9.50
N SER A 308 -11.88 -8.05 9.62
CA SER A 308 -10.95 -8.74 8.73
C SER A 308 -9.69 -9.19 9.47
N ASP A 309 -9.15 -10.34 9.09
CA ASP A 309 -7.88 -10.87 9.58
C ASP A 309 -6.67 -10.45 8.73
N ARG A 310 -6.85 -9.54 7.76
CA ARG A 310 -5.82 -9.17 6.76
C ARG A 310 -4.51 -8.62 7.33
N THR A 311 -4.52 -8.17 8.58
CA THR A 311 -3.30 -7.72 9.29
C THR A 311 -2.71 -8.82 10.19
N GLY A 312 -3.26 -10.03 10.12
CA GLY A 312 -2.95 -11.23 10.90
C GLY A 312 -3.43 -11.23 12.35
N SER A 313 -4.37 -10.35 12.65
CA SER A 313 -5.27 -10.42 13.81
C SER A 313 -6.63 -9.89 13.35
N TRP A 314 -7.71 -10.26 14.02
CA TRP A 314 -9.03 -9.75 13.67
C TRP A 314 -9.14 -8.28 14.06
N GLN A 315 -9.34 -7.43 13.06
CA GLN A 315 -9.48 -5.99 13.21
C GLN A 315 -10.74 -5.49 12.51
N ILE A 316 -11.22 -4.31 12.92
CA ILE A 316 -12.38 -3.67 12.32
C ILE A 316 -11.94 -2.71 11.22
N PHE A 317 -12.63 -2.77 10.10
CA PHE A 317 -12.43 -1.93 8.93
C PHE A 317 -13.73 -1.26 8.51
N ARG A 318 -13.62 -0.12 7.84
CA ARG A 318 -14.72 0.62 7.24
C ARG A 318 -14.49 0.75 5.74
N TYR A 319 -15.44 0.26 4.95
CA TYR A 319 -15.53 0.46 3.51
C TYR A 319 -16.46 1.63 3.22
N ASP A 320 -15.93 2.68 2.61
CA ASP A 320 -16.72 3.84 2.15
C ASP A 320 -17.32 3.52 0.77
N ILE A 321 -18.65 3.55 0.68
CA ILE A 321 -19.38 3.12 -0.52
C ILE A 321 -19.14 4.07 -1.70
N ALA A 322 -18.99 5.36 -1.42
CA ALA A 322 -18.85 6.38 -2.45
C ALA A 322 -17.48 6.33 -3.12
N THR A 323 -16.44 6.12 -2.32
CA THR A 323 -15.04 6.18 -2.76
C THR A 323 -14.41 4.80 -2.98
N GLY A 324 -15.00 3.73 -2.45
CA GLY A 324 -14.39 2.41 -2.39
C GLY A 324 -13.21 2.32 -1.42
N ALA A 325 -12.95 3.36 -0.64
CA ALA A 325 -11.82 3.38 0.29
C ALA A 325 -12.07 2.45 1.48
N VAL A 326 -11.05 1.65 1.82
CA VAL A 326 -11.07 0.79 3.02
C VAL A 326 -10.11 1.37 4.05
N THR A 327 -10.64 1.68 5.24
CA THR A 327 -9.87 2.25 6.37
C THR A 327 -9.87 1.26 7.54
N GLN A 328 -8.71 1.01 8.14
CA GLN A 328 -8.61 0.22 9.38
C GLN A 328 -8.97 1.11 10.58
N LEU A 329 -9.86 0.65 11.46
CA LEU A 329 -10.34 1.40 12.62
C LEU A 329 -9.73 0.93 13.95
N THR A 330 -9.24 -0.31 14.02
CA THR A 330 -8.63 -0.87 15.24
C THR A 330 -7.28 -1.50 14.95
N THR A 331 -6.35 -1.41 15.89
CA THR A 331 -4.99 -1.96 15.78
C THR A 331 -4.56 -2.79 16.99
N LEU A 332 -5.25 -2.68 18.12
CA LEU A 332 -4.90 -3.32 19.40
C LEU A 332 -5.91 -4.42 19.77
N GLY A 333 -5.39 -5.56 20.25
CA GLY A 333 -6.19 -6.73 20.62
C GLY A 333 -6.81 -7.45 19.41
N GLN A 334 -7.67 -8.43 19.69
CA GLN A 334 -8.55 -9.03 18.67
C GLN A 334 -9.90 -8.34 18.73
N ASN A 335 -10.44 -7.90 17.60
CA ASN A 335 -11.64 -7.08 17.52
C ASN A 335 -12.67 -7.72 16.57
N TYR A 336 -13.89 -7.94 17.06
CA TYR A 336 -14.92 -8.70 16.35
C TYR A 336 -16.30 -8.04 16.42
N TYR A 337 -17.21 -8.53 15.56
CA TYR A 337 -18.65 -8.24 15.58
C TYR A 337 -19.00 -6.75 15.62
N PRO A 338 -18.47 -5.91 14.70
CA PRO A 338 -18.83 -4.49 14.70
C PRO A 338 -20.32 -4.31 14.40
N ARG A 339 -20.96 -3.36 15.10
CA ARG A 339 -22.33 -2.89 14.85
C ARG A 339 -22.37 -1.38 14.92
N VAL A 340 -22.96 -0.76 13.90
CA VAL A 340 -23.08 0.70 13.80
C VAL A 340 -24.34 1.16 14.54
N SER A 341 -24.30 2.33 15.18
CA SER A 341 -25.46 2.98 15.79
C SER A 341 -26.45 3.45 14.72
N ALA A 342 -27.73 3.59 15.07
CA ALA A 342 -28.77 3.98 14.12
C ALA A 342 -28.51 5.35 13.44
N ASP A 343 -27.82 6.26 14.12
CA ASP A 343 -27.42 7.57 13.59
C ASP A 343 -26.11 7.54 12.75
N GLY A 344 -25.48 6.37 12.61
CA GLY A 344 -24.25 6.19 11.84
C GLY A 344 -22.97 6.70 12.49
N LYS A 345 -23.02 7.26 13.70
CA LYS A 345 -21.88 7.99 14.28
C LYS A 345 -20.95 7.14 15.13
N LYS A 346 -21.41 6.00 15.62
CA LYS A 346 -20.65 5.15 16.54
C LYS A 346 -20.66 3.70 16.13
N ILE A 347 -19.65 2.98 16.57
CA ILE A 347 -19.53 1.53 16.42
C ILE A 347 -19.45 0.93 17.82
N VAL A 348 -20.22 -0.13 18.06
CA VAL A 348 -20.00 -1.05 19.18
C VAL A 348 -19.33 -2.30 18.65
N PHE A 349 -18.39 -2.85 19.41
CA PHE A 349 -17.63 -4.01 19.00
C PHE A 349 -17.09 -4.78 20.21
N GLU A 350 -16.63 -6.00 19.96
CA GLU A 350 -16.00 -6.85 20.95
C GLU A 350 -14.48 -6.75 20.85
N SER A 351 -13.76 -6.69 21.98
CA SER A 351 -12.30 -6.64 21.99
C SER A 351 -11.67 -7.41 23.15
N THR A 352 -10.48 -7.97 22.91
CA THR A 352 -9.60 -8.58 23.93
C THR A 352 -8.48 -7.66 24.43
N ARG A 353 -8.47 -6.38 24.04
CA ARG A 353 -7.33 -5.47 24.30
C ARG A 353 -6.94 -5.30 25.77
N ASP A 354 -7.86 -5.55 26.70
CA ASP A 354 -7.65 -5.46 28.15
C ASP A 354 -7.46 -6.85 28.80
N GLY A 355 -7.14 -7.89 28.02
CA GLY A 355 -6.86 -9.25 28.49
C GLY A 355 -8.08 -10.15 28.68
N SER A 356 -9.29 -9.58 28.73
CA SER A 356 -10.56 -10.32 28.67
C SER A 356 -11.45 -9.77 27.55
N TRP A 357 -12.38 -10.61 27.10
CA TRP A 357 -13.37 -10.22 26.10
C TRP A 357 -14.40 -9.28 26.70
N ALA A 358 -14.54 -8.11 26.07
CA ALA A 358 -15.44 -7.08 26.53
C ALA A 358 -16.05 -6.32 25.35
N VAL A 359 -17.12 -5.58 25.63
CA VAL A 359 -17.76 -4.73 24.64
C VAL A 359 -17.24 -3.30 24.77
N TYR A 360 -16.83 -2.75 23.64
CA TYR A 360 -16.30 -1.42 23.46
C TYR A 360 -17.18 -0.62 22.51
N THR A 361 -17.07 0.70 22.61
CA THR A 361 -17.62 1.65 21.65
C THR A 361 -16.52 2.54 21.11
N MET A 362 -16.70 3.04 19.89
CA MET A 362 -15.86 4.05 19.27
C MET A 362 -16.67 4.95 18.34
N ASN A 363 -16.11 6.07 17.91
CA ASN A 363 -16.65 6.87 16.82
C ASN A 363 -16.50 6.12 15.49
N ILE A 364 -17.31 6.49 14.49
CA ILE A 364 -17.31 5.86 13.15
C ILE A 364 -15.95 6.00 12.42
N ASP A 365 -15.14 6.98 12.80
CA ASP A 365 -13.77 7.20 12.30
C ASP A 365 -12.70 6.38 13.06
N GLY A 366 -13.10 5.58 14.05
CA GLY A 366 -12.22 4.75 14.87
C GLY A 366 -11.64 5.47 16.09
N SER A 367 -11.89 6.76 16.27
CA SER A 367 -11.46 7.50 17.47
C SER A 367 -12.31 7.14 18.69
N ASP A 368 -11.84 7.54 19.87
CA ASP A 368 -12.62 7.46 21.12
C ASP A 368 -13.04 6.02 21.53
N GLN A 369 -12.10 5.07 21.44
CA GLN A 369 -12.37 3.68 21.78
C GLN A 369 -12.44 3.49 23.31
N ARG A 370 -13.60 3.08 23.83
CA ARG A 370 -13.87 2.96 25.27
C ARG A 370 -14.56 1.65 25.60
N ARG A 371 -14.18 1.03 26.73
CA ARG A 371 -14.88 -0.13 27.28
C ARG A 371 -16.22 0.31 27.89
N VAL A 372 -17.28 -0.46 27.66
CA VAL A 372 -18.60 -0.23 28.26
C VAL A 372 -18.91 -1.23 29.39
N THR A 373 -18.47 -2.48 29.24
CA THR A 373 -18.84 -3.57 30.16
C THR A 373 -17.88 -3.72 31.36
N PRO A 374 -18.33 -4.25 32.51
CA PRO A 374 -17.46 -4.52 33.67
C PRO A 374 -16.26 -5.44 33.38
N LEU A 375 -15.18 -5.33 34.16
CA LEU A 375 -13.91 -6.07 33.99
C LEU A 375 -14.04 -7.58 34.22
N ASP A 376 -14.95 -7.98 35.11
CA ASP A 376 -15.15 -9.34 35.64
C ASP A 376 -16.20 -10.16 34.87
N MET A 377 -16.71 -9.63 33.77
CA MET A 377 -17.68 -10.30 32.92
C MET A 377 -17.06 -10.80 31.61
N ASP A 378 -17.41 -12.03 31.23
CA ASP A 378 -17.11 -12.59 29.91
C ASP A 378 -18.25 -12.21 28.95
N VAL A 379 -18.05 -11.15 28.15
CA VAL A 379 -19.10 -10.52 27.33
C VAL A 379 -18.81 -10.66 25.84
N ARG A 380 -19.86 -10.87 25.03
CA ARG A 380 -19.79 -11.02 23.58
C ARG A 380 -20.88 -10.22 22.85
N ASN A 381 -20.58 -9.80 21.62
CA ASN A 381 -21.52 -9.22 20.65
C ASN A 381 -22.45 -8.12 21.19
N GLY A 382 -21.96 -6.88 21.24
CA GLY A 382 -22.79 -5.71 21.55
C GLY A 382 -23.63 -5.22 20.37
N THR A 383 -24.78 -4.60 20.65
CA THR A 383 -25.61 -3.89 19.67
C THR A 383 -26.29 -2.66 20.31
N TRP A 384 -26.41 -1.58 19.56
CA TRP A 384 -27.01 -0.32 20.03
C TRP A 384 -28.53 -0.41 20.11
N SER A 385 -29.11 0.21 21.14
CA SER A 385 -30.51 0.63 21.10
C SER A 385 -30.71 1.72 20.03
N PRO A 386 -31.93 1.87 19.47
CA PRO A 386 -32.18 2.85 18.40
C PRO A 386 -31.92 4.30 18.81
N ASP A 387 -32.10 4.62 20.09
CA ASP A 387 -31.82 5.93 20.67
C ASP A 387 -30.33 6.14 21.04
N GLY A 388 -29.50 5.12 20.90
CA GLY A 388 -28.07 5.14 21.22
C GLY A 388 -27.74 5.21 22.70
N GLN A 389 -28.69 5.02 23.61
CA GLN A 389 -28.47 5.13 25.07
C GLN A 389 -28.02 3.83 25.73
N TYR A 390 -28.38 2.68 25.16
CA TYR A 390 -28.12 1.36 25.71
C TYR A 390 -27.38 0.47 24.70
N ILE A 391 -26.65 -0.49 25.25
CA ILE A 391 -26.07 -1.60 24.52
C ILE A 391 -26.72 -2.88 25.02
N ALA A 392 -27.25 -3.71 24.12
CA ALA A 392 -27.59 -5.10 24.42
C ALA A 392 -26.43 -6.01 24.01
N PHE A 393 -26.18 -7.05 24.81
CA PHE A 393 -25.11 -8.02 24.56
C PHE A 393 -25.47 -9.36 25.19
N HIS A 394 -24.63 -10.38 24.99
CA HIS A 394 -24.74 -11.62 25.75
C HIS A 394 -23.50 -11.86 26.60
N ALA A 395 -23.71 -12.35 27.82
CA ALA A 395 -22.63 -12.64 28.76
C ALA A 395 -22.81 -14.02 29.38
N ARG A 396 -21.68 -14.62 29.76
CA ARG A 396 -21.67 -15.91 30.44
C ARG A 396 -22.28 -15.78 31.83
N VAL A 397 -23.13 -16.73 32.21
CA VAL A 397 -23.84 -16.72 33.49
C VAL A 397 -23.42 -17.88 34.39
N PRO A 398 -23.63 -17.81 35.73
CA PRO A 398 -23.21 -18.85 36.67
C PRO A 398 -23.78 -20.24 36.37
N GLU A 399 -24.95 -20.30 35.72
CA GLU A 399 -25.59 -21.55 35.30
C GLU A 399 -24.85 -22.23 34.12
N GLY A 400 -23.78 -21.61 33.59
CA GLY A 400 -22.92 -22.14 32.53
C GLY A 400 -23.34 -21.77 31.11
N GLY A 401 -24.53 -21.19 30.95
CA GLY A 401 -25.06 -20.70 29.68
C GLY A 401 -24.65 -19.26 29.34
N TRP A 402 -25.33 -18.69 28.36
CA TRP A 402 -25.24 -17.26 28.00
C TRP A 402 -26.63 -16.64 28.07
N SER A 403 -26.72 -15.44 28.62
CA SER A 403 -27.98 -14.69 28.70
C SER A 403 -27.83 -13.32 28.07
N ILE A 404 -28.96 -12.75 27.64
CA ILE A 404 -29.01 -11.39 27.12
C ILE A 404 -29.01 -10.39 28.28
N PHE A 405 -28.18 -9.37 28.16
CA PHE A 405 -28.10 -8.24 29.08
C PHE A 405 -28.27 -6.93 28.32
N THR A 406 -28.67 -5.89 29.05
CA THR A 406 -28.59 -4.49 28.62
C THR A 406 -27.75 -3.70 29.61
N ILE A 407 -27.06 -2.68 29.11
CA ILE A 407 -26.32 -1.71 29.93
C ILE A 407 -26.45 -0.34 29.28
N LYS A 408 -26.44 0.72 30.08
CA LYS A 408 -26.33 2.07 29.56
C LYS A 408 -24.90 2.32 29.06
N VAL A 409 -24.74 3.17 28.06
CA VAL A 409 -23.43 3.40 27.39
C VAL A 409 -22.38 4.00 28.34
N ASP A 410 -22.81 4.65 29.42
CA ASP A 410 -21.93 5.13 30.50
C ASP A 410 -21.46 4.04 31.48
N GLY A 411 -21.87 2.78 31.26
CA GLY A 411 -21.54 1.62 32.08
C GLY A 411 -22.51 1.39 33.26
N THR A 412 -23.54 2.21 33.42
CA THR A 412 -24.54 2.06 34.49
C THR A 412 -25.74 1.21 34.06
N GLU A 413 -26.66 0.93 34.98
CA GLU A 413 -27.94 0.25 34.70
C GLU A 413 -27.80 -1.13 34.03
N LEU A 414 -26.76 -1.88 34.38
CA LEU A 414 -26.57 -3.26 33.93
C LEU A 414 -27.73 -4.16 34.39
N ARG A 415 -28.37 -4.84 33.44
CA ARG A 415 -29.54 -5.69 33.68
C ARG A 415 -29.49 -6.98 32.86
N ARG A 416 -29.74 -8.14 33.50
CA ARG A 416 -30.00 -9.43 32.83
C ARG A 416 -31.46 -9.50 32.40
N LEU A 417 -31.72 -9.87 31.14
CA LEU A 417 -33.06 -9.98 30.55
C LEU A 417 -33.55 -11.42 30.40
N THR A 418 -32.66 -12.37 30.08
CA THR A 418 -33.07 -13.78 29.85
C THR A 418 -32.50 -14.73 30.90
N TYR A 419 -33.23 -15.81 31.18
CA TYR A 419 -32.94 -16.78 32.25
C TYR A 419 -33.13 -18.22 31.76
N SER A 420 -32.28 -18.64 30.81
CA SER A 420 -32.42 -19.94 30.11
C SER A 420 -31.52 -21.06 30.65
N GLY A 421 -31.02 -20.91 31.89
CA GLY A 421 -30.13 -21.89 32.52
C GLY A 421 -28.83 -22.07 31.74
N SER A 422 -28.52 -23.32 31.38
CA SER A 422 -27.30 -23.68 30.64
C SER A 422 -27.38 -23.45 29.12
N ALA A 423 -28.51 -22.91 28.62
CA ALA A 423 -28.66 -22.58 27.21
C ALA A 423 -27.91 -21.30 26.83
N THR A 424 -27.71 -21.11 25.53
CA THR A 424 -27.10 -19.92 24.94
C THR A 424 -28.18 -19.07 24.30
N ASP A 425 -28.49 -17.93 24.93
CA ASP A 425 -29.18 -16.81 24.29
C ASP A 425 -28.11 -15.85 23.74
N ALA A 426 -28.08 -15.62 22.42
CA ALA A 426 -27.02 -14.86 21.75
C ALA A 426 -27.51 -14.13 20.48
N TRP A 427 -26.65 -13.28 19.92
CA TRP A 427 -26.89 -12.49 18.70
C TRP A 427 -28.19 -11.68 18.76
N VAL A 428 -28.25 -10.78 19.74
CA VAL A 428 -29.40 -9.92 20.00
C VAL A 428 -29.47 -8.73 19.02
N SER A 429 -30.68 -8.29 18.69
CA SER A 429 -30.99 -7.10 17.88
C SER A 429 -32.22 -6.37 18.43
N TRP A 430 -32.15 -5.04 18.49
CA TRP A 430 -33.25 -4.18 18.92
C TRP A 430 -34.27 -3.95 17.82
N SER A 431 -35.56 -3.89 18.20
CA SER A 431 -36.59 -3.37 17.30
C SER A 431 -36.35 -1.87 17.05
N PRO A 432 -36.71 -1.34 15.87
CA PRO A 432 -36.48 0.08 15.55
C PRO A 432 -37.19 1.05 16.48
N ASP A 433 -38.29 0.61 17.11
CA ASP A 433 -39.03 1.38 18.12
C ASP A 433 -38.47 1.26 19.54
N GLY A 434 -37.42 0.45 19.75
CA GLY A 434 -36.73 0.27 21.02
C GLY A 434 -37.51 -0.51 22.08
N LYS A 435 -38.64 -1.15 21.74
CA LYS A 435 -39.50 -1.82 22.73
C LYS A 435 -39.21 -3.30 22.93
N THR A 436 -38.65 -3.95 21.93
CA THR A 436 -38.41 -5.40 21.93
C THR A 436 -37.02 -5.75 21.43
N LEU A 437 -36.57 -6.95 21.79
CA LEU A 437 -35.32 -7.55 21.36
C LEU A 437 -35.63 -8.88 20.68
N VAL A 438 -34.96 -9.16 19.56
CA VAL A 438 -34.89 -10.51 19.00
C VAL A 438 -33.51 -11.09 19.23
N TYR A 439 -33.43 -12.39 19.46
CA TYR A 439 -32.17 -13.10 19.68
C TYR A 439 -32.29 -14.57 19.29
N SER A 440 -31.15 -15.25 19.18
CA SER A 440 -31.09 -16.69 18.92
C SER A 440 -30.99 -17.44 20.24
N SER A 441 -31.72 -18.53 20.38
CA SER A 441 -31.68 -19.38 21.56
C SER A 441 -31.70 -20.86 21.20
N ASN A 442 -30.86 -21.65 21.87
CA ASN A 442 -30.81 -23.10 21.74
C ASN A 442 -31.46 -23.82 22.95
N ARG A 443 -32.33 -23.13 23.69
CA ARG A 443 -33.01 -23.70 24.87
C ARG A 443 -33.85 -24.93 24.51
N ALA A 444 -34.08 -25.79 25.51
CA ALA A 444 -34.94 -26.97 25.35
C ALA A 444 -36.35 -26.58 24.84
N PRO A 445 -36.97 -27.38 23.96
CA PRO A 445 -36.57 -28.73 23.53
C PRO A 445 -35.61 -28.76 22.32
N HIS A 446 -35.06 -27.63 21.87
CA HIS A 446 -34.37 -27.54 20.57
C HIS A 446 -32.93 -28.11 20.55
N GLY A 447 -32.27 -28.24 21.70
CA GLY A 447 -30.92 -28.80 21.79
C GLY A 447 -29.89 -27.93 21.05
N PRO A 448 -29.10 -28.45 20.10
CA PRO A 448 -28.07 -27.65 19.40
C PRO A 448 -28.66 -26.70 18.34
N ASP A 449 -29.97 -26.75 18.08
CA ASP A 449 -30.61 -25.98 17.03
C ASP A 449 -31.16 -24.66 17.53
N TYR A 450 -30.48 -23.58 17.18
CA TYR A 450 -30.90 -22.23 17.53
C TYR A 450 -32.19 -21.83 16.80
N LYS A 451 -33.11 -21.22 17.55
CA LYS A 451 -34.36 -20.64 17.08
C LYS A 451 -34.41 -19.15 17.41
N THR A 452 -35.24 -18.41 16.69
CA THR A 452 -35.45 -16.98 16.91
C THR A 452 -36.50 -16.76 18.00
N TYR A 453 -36.11 -16.03 19.04
CA TYR A 453 -36.96 -15.60 20.14
C TYR A 453 -37.12 -14.09 20.14
N ILE A 454 -38.21 -13.61 20.75
CA ILE A 454 -38.49 -12.20 21.01
C ILE A 454 -38.80 -11.99 22.48
N ILE A 455 -38.36 -10.87 23.04
CA ILE A 455 -38.61 -10.45 24.43
C ILE A 455 -38.83 -8.93 24.49
N ASN A 456 -39.66 -8.45 25.42
CA ASN A 456 -39.77 -7.02 25.70
C ASN A 456 -38.50 -6.52 26.41
N VAL A 457 -38.15 -5.25 26.23
CA VAL A 457 -36.96 -4.65 26.89
C VAL A 457 -37.11 -4.60 28.42
N ASP A 458 -38.34 -4.69 28.92
CA ASP A 458 -38.62 -4.86 30.35
C ASP A 458 -38.46 -6.31 30.85
N GLY A 459 -38.02 -7.25 30.00
CA GLY A 459 -37.82 -8.66 30.31
C GLY A 459 -39.09 -9.51 30.29
N THR A 460 -40.26 -8.94 29.97
CA THR A 460 -41.53 -9.68 29.89
C THR A 460 -41.80 -10.21 28.48
N GLY A 461 -42.83 -11.04 28.33
CA GLY A 461 -43.35 -11.44 27.02
C GLY A 461 -42.41 -12.30 26.19
N GLU A 462 -41.42 -12.95 26.81
CA GLU A 462 -40.47 -13.83 26.12
C GLU A 462 -41.19 -15.01 25.45
N ARG A 463 -40.99 -15.18 24.14
CA ARG A 463 -41.56 -16.30 23.37
C ARG A 463 -40.75 -16.58 22.11
N GLN A 464 -40.87 -17.81 21.60
CA GLN A 464 -40.37 -18.13 20.27
C GLN A 464 -41.15 -17.31 19.22
N LEU A 465 -40.45 -16.71 18.26
CA LEU A 465 -41.06 -15.85 17.24
C LEU A 465 -41.47 -16.64 16.00
N PHE A 466 -40.59 -17.49 15.48
CA PHE A 466 -40.83 -18.32 14.30
C PHE A 466 -40.50 -19.79 14.57
N ASN A 467 -41.23 -20.72 13.94
CA ASN A 467 -41.03 -22.16 14.13
C ASN A 467 -40.55 -22.86 12.84
N HIS A 468 -39.27 -22.64 12.51
CA HIS A 468 -38.62 -23.26 11.34
C HIS A 468 -38.00 -24.63 11.68
N PRO A 469 -37.92 -25.57 10.72
CA PRO A 469 -37.52 -26.96 10.99
C PRO A 469 -36.05 -27.11 11.43
N ARG A 470 -35.13 -26.25 10.97
CA ARG A 470 -33.70 -26.29 11.33
C ARG A 470 -33.22 -24.97 11.97
N ARG A 471 -31.92 -24.67 11.93
CA ARG A 471 -31.33 -23.52 12.61
C ARG A 471 -31.69 -22.23 11.89
N SER A 472 -32.04 -21.22 12.68
CA SER A 472 -32.10 -19.82 12.24
C SER A 472 -31.36 -18.99 13.28
N GLN A 473 -30.34 -18.26 12.83
CA GLN A 473 -29.41 -17.57 13.71
C GLN A 473 -29.14 -16.14 13.24
N ARG A 474 -28.67 -15.33 14.21
CA ARG A 474 -28.27 -13.93 14.01
C ARG A 474 -29.41 -13.07 13.46
N PRO A 475 -30.58 -13.05 14.14
CA PRO A 475 -31.71 -12.24 13.70
C PRO A 475 -31.39 -10.75 13.78
N VAL A 476 -31.79 -10.02 12.74
CA VAL A 476 -31.70 -8.56 12.71
C VAL A 476 -33.03 -7.97 12.25
N TRP A 477 -33.58 -7.04 13.03
CA TRP A 477 -34.78 -6.31 12.67
C TRP A 477 -34.60 -5.49 11.39
N SER A 478 -35.63 -5.49 10.54
CA SER A 478 -35.72 -4.53 9.44
C SER A 478 -35.91 -3.10 9.99
N PRO A 479 -35.41 -2.06 9.31
CA PRO A 479 -35.56 -0.67 9.74
C PRO A 479 -37.02 -0.22 9.91
N ASP A 480 -37.95 -0.85 9.17
CA ASP A 480 -39.39 -0.57 9.26
C ASP A 480 -40.13 -1.37 10.36
N GLY A 481 -39.43 -2.28 11.05
CA GLY A 481 -39.97 -3.08 12.16
C GLY A 481 -40.96 -4.18 11.74
N LYS A 482 -41.06 -4.53 10.45
CA LYS A 482 -42.04 -5.52 9.97
C LYS A 482 -41.48 -6.92 9.73
N SER A 483 -40.15 -7.04 9.68
CA SER A 483 -39.48 -8.29 9.29
C SER A 483 -38.18 -8.50 10.05
N ILE A 484 -37.70 -9.73 10.06
CA ILE A 484 -36.41 -10.14 10.60
C ILE A 484 -35.59 -10.79 9.47
N VAL A 485 -34.35 -10.35 9.27
CA VAL A 485 -33.41 -11.07 8.42
C VAL A 485 -32.59 -12.06 9.26
N VAL A 486 -32.41 -13.27 8.77
CA VAL A 486 -31.69 -14.36 9.45
C VAL A 486 -30.80 -15.13 8.47
N GLY A 487 -29.70 -15.70 8.98
CA GLY A 487 -29.05 -16.84 8.32
C GLY A 487 -29.77 -18.11 8.73
N SER A 488 -30.23 -18.92 7.78
CA SER A 488 -30.99 -20.13 8.07
C SER A 488 -30.55 -21.30 7.20
N ASN A 489 -30.45 -22.48 7.79
CA ASN A 489 -30.24 -23.73 7.07
C ASN A 489 -31.51 -24.57 6.93
N ARG A 490 -32.68 -23.93 6.94
CA ARG A 490 -34.01 -24.59 6.90
C ARG A 490 -34.18 -25.55 5.72
N ASP A 491 -33.50 -25.27 4.60
CA ASP A 491 -33.55 -26.07 3.38
C ASP A 491 -32.29 -26.93 3.14
N GLY A 492 -31.40 -27.06 4.14
CA GLY A 492 -30.20 -27.91 4.11
C GLY A 492 -28.89 -27.21 3.79
N GLN A 493 -28.92 -26.00 3.21
CA GLN A 493 -27.79 -25.10 2.98
C GLN A 493 -28.04 -23.78 3.73
N TRP A 494 -26.98 -23.08 4.17
CA TRP A 494 -27.12 -21.78 4.84
C TRP A 494 -27.34 -20.67 3.81
N ASP A 495 -28.51 -20.04 3.88
CA ASP A 495 -28.86 -18.88 3.07
C ASP A 495 -29.44 -17.76 3.94
N ILE A 496 -29.59 -16.59 3.34
CA ILE A 496 -30.27 -15.45 3.96
C ILE A 496 -31.78 -15.52 3.71
N TYR A 497 -32.56 -15.38 4.77
CA TYR A 497 -34.03 -15.32 4.72
C TYR A 497 -34.54 -14.05 5.38
N ILE A 498 -35.64 -13.51 4.86
CA ILE A 498 -36.45 -12.48 5.50
C ILE A 498 -37.74 -13.12 5.98
N ASP A 499 -37.88 -13.26 7.29
CA ASP A 499 -39.10 -13.73 7.94
C ASP A 499 -39.95 -12.51 8.35
N ARG A 500 -41.18 -12.42 7.84
CA ARG A 500 -42.12 -11.34 8.16
C ARG A 500 -42.96 -11.69 9.38
N LEU A 501 -43.35 -10.68 10.15
CA LEU A 501 -44.19 -10.86 11.33
C LEU A 501 -45.61 -11.40 11.01
N ASP A 502 -46.06 -11.28 9.76
CA ASP A 502 -47.31 -11.88 9.28
C ASP A 502 -47.22 -13.41 9.05
N GLY A 503 -46.03 -13.99 9.20
CA GLY A 503 -45.77 -15.42 9.03
C GLY A 503 -45.24 -15.80 7.64
N THR A 504 -45.16 -14.87 6.70
CA THR A 504 -44.55 -15.11 5.38
C THR A 504 -43.02 -15.07 5.46
N SER A 505 -42.34 -15.77 4.54
CA SER A 505 -40.87 -15.84 4.49
C SER A 505 -40.39 -15.72 3.05
N ILE A 506 -39.31 -14.98 2.82
CA ILE A 506 -38.60 -14.90 1.54
C ILE A 506 -37.20 -15.47 1.71
N ARG A 507 -36.80 -16.36 0.79
CA ARG A 507 -35.41 -16.77 0.62
C ARG A 507 -34.70 -15.76 -0.28
N VAL A 508 -33.71 -15.05 0.25
CA VAL A 508 -33.03 -13.94 -0.44
C VAL A 508 -31.82 -14.42 -1.22
N THR A 509 -31.09 -15.40 -0.69
CA THR A 509 -29.97 -16.06 -1.40
C THR A 509 -30.29 -17.53 -1.65
N ASN A 510 -29.81 -18.08 -2.77
CA ASN A 510 -30.13 -19.43 -3.20
C ASN A 510 -29.05 -20.00 -4.12
N ASP A 511 -27.82 -20.00 -3.65
CA ASP A 511 -26.69 -20.55 -4.40
C ASP A 511 -25.82 -21.44 -3.52
N ALA A 512 -24.69 -21.91 -4.06
CA ALA A 512 -23.86 -22.90 -3.39
C ALA A 512 -23.06 -22.36 -2.18
N ARG A 513 -23.14 -21.06 -1.89
CA ARG A 513 -22.42 -20.44 -0.77
C ARG A 513 -23.11 -20.72 0.55
N THR A 514 -22.31 -20.65 1.61
CA THR A 514 -22.84 -20.51 2.97
C THR A 514 -22.94 -19.02 3.24
N ASP A 515 -24.17 -18.51 3.37
CA ASP A 515 -24.42 -17.10 3.63
C ASP A 515 -24.92 -16.89 5.06
N LEU A 516 -24.26 -16.00 5.78
CA LEU A 516 -24.48 -15.76 7.20
C LEU A 516 -24.31 -14.29 7.56
N GLU A 517 -24.71 -13.94 8.78
CA GLU A 517 -24.45 -12.62 9.39
C GLU A 517 -25.03 -11.44 8.61
N PRO A 518 -26.34 -11.48 8.29
CA PRO A 518 -26.97 -10.40 7.53
C PRO A 518 -27.07 -9.11 8.35
N ALA A 519 -27.04 -7.98 7.66
CA ALA A 519 -27.42 -6.66 8.16
C ALA A 519 -28.19 -5.90 7.08
N TRP A 520 -29.17 -5.10 7.49
CA TRP A 520 -29.95 -4.26 6.60
C TRP A 520 -29.20 -3.00 6.20
N SER A 521 -29.43 -2.52 4.98
CA SER A 521 -29.17 -1.12 4.65
C SER A 521 -30.12 -0.20 5.45
N PRO A 522 -29.74 1.05 5.77
CA PRO A 522 -30.55 1.96 6.57
C PRO A 522 -31.95 2.24 5.99
N ASP A 523 -32.07 2.23 4.66
CA ASP A 523 -33.32 2.40 3.93
C ASP A 523 -34.16 1.10 3.81
N GLY A 524 -33.63 -0.03 4.29
CA GLY A 524 -34.28 -1.34 4.23
C GLY A 524 -34.37 -1.97 2.84
N THR A 525 -33.71 -1.40 1.81
CA THR A 525 -33.83 -1.90 0.43
C THR A 525 -32.83 -3.01 0.11
N LYS A 526 -31.78 -3.17 0.92
CA LYS A 526 -30.68 -4.12 0.69
C LYS A 526 -30.27 -4.84 1.96
N ILE A 527 -29.57 -5.95 1.75
CA ILE A 527 -28.94 -6.75 2.80
C ILE A 527 -27.47 -6.93 2.45
N VAL A 528 -26.59 -6.66 3.41
CA VAL A 528 -25.17 -7.03 3.38
C VAL A 528 -24.94 -8.25 4.25
N PHE A 529 -24.06 -9.16 3.85
CA PHE A 529 -23.82 -10.42 4.58
C PHE A 529 -22.42 -11.00 4.30
N SER A 530 -22.00 -11.97 5.11
CA SER A 530 -20.79 -12.77 4.91
C SER A 530 -21.11 -13.97 4.02
N GLY A 531 -20.39 -14.11 2.90
CA GLY A 531 -20.57 -15.23 1.96
C GLY A 531 -19.32 -16.10 1.89
N HIS A 532 -19.48 -17.40 2.15
CA HIS A 532 -18.40 -18.37 2.21
C HIS A 532 -18.48 -19.34 1.01
N LEU A 533 -17.48 -19.31 0.14
CA LEU A 533 -17.28 -20.31 -0.92
C LEU A 533 -16.35 -21.40 -0.36
N GLY A 534 -16.80 -22.65 -0.29
CA GLY A 534 -16.05 -23.74 0.33
C GLY A 534 -14.61 -23.86 -0.20
N GLY A 535 -13.62 -23.73 0.70
CA GLY A 535 -12.19 -23.79 0.39
C GLY A 535 -11.53 -22.46 0.01
N GLY A 536 -12.27 -21.35 -0.05
CA GLY A 536 -11.77 -20.01 -0.39
C GLY A 536 -12.06 -18.94 0.67
N ASP A 537 -11.66 -17.70 0.37
CA ASP A 537 -11.84 -16.54 1.24
C ASP A 537 -13.31 -16.15 1.45
N VAL A 538 -13.64 -15.76 2.68
CA VAL A 538 -14.95 -15.20 3.03
C VAL A 538 -15.02 -13.74 2.58
N GLY A 539 -16.08 -13.41 1.85
CA GLY A 539 -16.30 -12.09 1.28
C GLY A 539 -17.51 -11.39 1.86
N ILE A 540 -17.53 -10.06 1.70
CA ILE A 540 -18.72 -9.24 1.95
C ILE A 540 -19.55 -9.18 0.68
N TRP A 541 -20.83 -9.53 0.80
CA TRP A 541 -21.78 -9.57 -0.31
C TRP A 541 -22.97 -8.68 -0.02
N VAL A 542 -23.59 -8.17 -1.08
CA VAL A 542 -24.81 -7.36 -1.02
C VAL A 542 -25.84 -7.93 -1.98
N VAL A 543 -27.10 -7.91 -1.57
CA VAL A 543 -28.26 -8.31 -2.36
C VAL A 543 -29.42 -7.34 -2.08
N ASN A 544 -30.30 -7.12 -3.05
CA ASN A 544 -31.54 -6.40 -2.80
C ASN A 544 -32.47 -7.25 -1.90
N ALA A 545 -33.34 -6.61 -1.13
CA ALA A 545 -34.25 -7.30 -0.22
C ALA A 545 -35.26 -8.24 -0.94
N ASP A 546 -35.43 -8.09 -2.25
CA ASP A 546 -36.23 -8.98 -3.10
C ASP A 546 -35.44 -10.19 -3.64
N GLY A 547 -34.14 -10.30 -3.32
CA GLY A 547 -33.24 -11.37 -3.76
C GLY A 547 -32.49 -11.07 -5.07
N THR A 548 -32.75 -9.93 -5.72
CA THR A 548 -32.06 -9.54 -6.97
C THR A 548 -30.74 -8.81 -6.70
N GLY A 549 -29.92 -8.62 -7.75
CA GLY A 549 -28.74 -7.75 -7.66
C GLY A 549 -27.61 -8.26 -6.76
N LEU A 550 -27.55 -9.57 -6.53
CA LEU A 550 -26.54 -10.22 -5.72
C LEU A 550 -25.12 -9.99 -6.26
N ARG A 551 -24.24 -9.42 -5.45
CA ARG A 551 -22.85 -9.12 -5.84
C ARG A 551 -21.88 -9.08 -4.66
N ARG A 552 -20.60 -9.33 -4.94
CA ARG A 552 -19.50 -9.21 -3.98
C ARG A 552 -19.01 -7.77 -3.94
N LEU A 553 -18.63 -7.28 -2.76
CA LEU A 553 -17.89 -6.04 -2.63
C LEU A 553 -16.39 -6.32 -2.64
N ASP A 554 -15.65 -5.51 -3.38
CA ASP A 554 -14.18 -5.51 -3.29
C ASP A 554 -13.75 -4.65 -2.10
N VAL A 555 -13.58 -5.32 -0.97
CA VAL A 555 -13.13 -4.69 0.28
C VAL A 555 -11.66 -4.98 0.56
N GLY A 556 -10.91 -5.55 -0.39
CA GLY A 556 -9.52 -5.99 -0.21
C GLY A 556 -9.37 -7.41 0.35
N PRO A 557 -8.11 -7.85 0.60
CA PRO A 557 -7.78 -9.25 0.92
C PRO A 557 -8.20 -9.66 2.34
N GLY A 558 -8.08 -10.97 2.63
CA GLY A 558 -8.33 -11.57 3.94
C GLY A 558 -9.75 -12.14 4.10
N GLN A 559 -10.01 -12.73 5.25
CA GLN A 559 -11.33 -13.22 5.65
C GLN A 559 -12.18 -12.05 6.12
N ASN A 560 -13.15 -11.62 5.32
CA ASN A 560 -13.97 -10.45 5.61
C ASN A 560 -15.36 -10.88 6.06
N GLN A 561 -15.75 -10.51 7.30
CA GLN A 561 -16.93 -11.07 7.97
C GLN A 561 -17.70 -10.03 8.79
N HIS A 562 -18.87 -10.42 9.28
CA HIS A 562 -19.72 -9.64 10.18
C HIS A 562 -19.98 -8.19 9.74
N PRO A 563 -20.48 -7.95 8.52
CA PRO A 563 -20.75 -6.60 8.05
C PRO A 563 -21.87 -5.92 8.85
N SER A 564 -21.78 -4.61 8.96
CA SER A 564 -22.81 -3.70 9.49
C SER A 564 -22.89 -2.47 8.60
N TRP A 565 -24.09 -2.09 8.20
CA TRP A 565 -24.31 -0.93 7.32
C TRP A 565 -24.47 0.35 8.12
N ALA A 566 -23.82 1.43 7.67
CA ALA A 566 -23.92 2.79 8.18
C ALA A 566 -24.53 3.72 7.12
N PRO A 567 -25.40 4.68 7.50
CA PRO A 567 -25.94 5.73 6.62
C PRO A 567 -24.89 6.57 5.90
#